data_AF-C0J6J3-F1
#
_entry.id   AF-C0J6J3-F1
#
_cell.length_a   1.000
_cell.length_b   1.000
_cell.length_c   1.000
_cell.angle_alpha   90.00
_cell.angle_beta   90.00
_cell.angle_gamma   90.00
#
_symmetry.space_group_name_H-M   'P 1'
#
loop_
_entity.id
_entity.type
_entity.pdbx_description
1 polymer ?
#
loop_
_entity_poly.entity_id
_entity_poly.type
_entity_poly.pdbx_seq_one_letter_code
_entity_poly.pdbx_strand_id
1 'polypeptide(L)'
;EWHGTGTRVGDPIEATAIHNVFHHGRTPRDPIYLGSVKSNIGHLEGASGIVAVIKSALMLERGFILPNYDFKHPNEKIPFKAWNMKIPISQRPWPRNKKYVSINNFGFGGTNAHVVLERVPFTQRGPKNDADLKDDTPTRKLFVITANDKSSLEAVLKNLVIYLEQRPEMFQRALMSDVAYTLGQRRSLLQWRVAIPALRSFDLIEAINGQKPSPGKELDPLRIGFIFSGHG
;
A
#
# COMPACT_ATOMS: atom_id res chain seq x y z
N GLU A 1 0.65 -17.79 -0.46
CA GLU A 1 -0.73 -17.54 -0.03
C GLU A 1 -1.61 -18.64 -0.61
N TRP A 2 -1.80 -19.72 0.14
CA TRP A 2 -2.62 -20.84 -0.33
C TRP A 2 -4.12 -20.50 -0.18
N HIS A 3 -5.01 -21.25 -0.84
CA HIS A 3 -6.45 -21.05 -0.73
C HIS A 3 -6.89 -21.31 0.72
N GLY A 4 -6.44 -22.41 1.34
CA GLY A 4 -6.37 -22.63 2.77
C GLY A 4 -7.64 -22.25 3.52
N THR A 5 -8.73 -22.98 3.24
CA THR A 5 -10.05 -22.75 3.84
C THR A 5 -10.21 -23.41 5.20
N GLY A 6 -9.24 -24.20 5.66
CA GLY A 6 -9.32 -24.90 6.93
C GLY A 6 -10.17 -26.17 6.86
N THR A 7 -10.42 -26.69 5.66
CA THR A 7 -11.27 -27.87 5.48
C THR A 7 -10.46 -29.15 5.65
N ARG A 8 -11.05 -30.16 6.31
CA ARG A 8 -10.38 -31.44 6.58
C ARG A 8 -9.92 -32.18 5.33
N VAL A 9 -10.59 -31.94 4.19
CA VAL A 9 -10.32 -32.56 2.90
C VAL A 9 -9.52 -31.64 1.99
N GLY A 10 -9.88 -30.35 1.90
CA GLY A 10 -9.24 -29.42 0.99
C GLY A 10 -7.80 -29.09 1.35
N ASP A 11 -7.50 -28.86 2.64
CA ASP A 11 -6.15 -28.46 3.05
C ASP A 11 -5.08 -29.54 2.71
N PRO A 12 -5.31 -30.86 2.95
CA PRO A 12 -4.38 -31.89 2.50
C PRO A 12 -4.24 -31.97 0.97
N ILE A 13 -5.33 -31.80 0.21
CA ILE A 13 -5.30 -31.84 -1.26
C ILE A 13 -4.45 -30.67 -1.79
N GLU A 14 -4.69 -29.46 -1.28
CA GLU A 14 -3.93 -28.28 -1.68
C GLU A 14 -2.45 -28.39 -1.28
N ALA A 15 -2.15 -28.85 -0.06
CA ALA A 15 -0.77 -29.06 0.37
C ALA A 15 -0.02 -30.06 -0.52
N THR A 16 -0.70 -31.14 -0.92
CA THR A 16 -0.16 -32.16 -1.83
C THR A 16 0.13 -31.56 -3.20
N ALA A 17 -0.78 -30.77 -3.76
CA ALA A 17 -0.57 -30.08 -5.03
C ALA A 17 0.62 -29.12 -4.98
N ILE A 18 0.76 -28.35 -3.89
CA ILE A 18 1.89 -27.45 -3.67
C ILE A 18 3.20 -28.24 -3.57
N HIS A 19 3.21 -29.37 -2.83
CA HIS A 19 4.38 -30.23 -2.73
C HIS A 19 4.78 -30.74 -4.12
N ASN A 20 3.87 -31.33 -4.88
CA ASN A 20 4.15 -31.92 -6.19
C ASN A 20 4.75 -30.91 -7.19
N VAL A 21 4.42 -29.63 -7.08
CA VAL A 21 4.97 -28.58 -7.96
C VAL A 21 6.28 -28.01 -7.43
N PHE A 22 6.39 -27.78 -6.12
CA PHE A 22 7.46 -26.98 -5.53
C PHE A 22 8.48 -27.77 -4.71
N HIS A 23 8.44 -29.11 -4.69
CA HIS A 23 9.31 -29.93 -3.84
C HIS A 23 10.79 -29.90 -4.25
N HIS A 24 11.10 -29.76 -5.54
CA HIS A 24 12.46 -29.85 -6.03
C HIS A 24 13.37 -28.80 -5.36
N GLY A 25 14.49 -29.27 -4.79
CA GLY A 25 15.48 -28.43 -4.11
C GLY A 25 15.07 -27.89 -2.73
N ARG A 26 13.90 -28.26 -2.19
CA ARG A 26 13.48 -27.84 -0.85
C ARG A 26 14.21 -28.61 0.24
N THR A 27 14.62 -27.89 1.27
CA THR A 27 15.31 -28.46 2.45
C THR A 27 14.73 -27.87 3.72
N PRO A 28 15.04 -28.42 4.92
CA PRO A 28 14.59 -27.84 6.18
C PRO A 28 15.06 -26.39 6.40
N ARG A 29 16.15 -25.99 5.73
CA ARG A 29 16.74 -24.64 5.75
C ARG A 29 16.16 -23.69 4.68
N ASP A 30 15.60 -24.22 3.59
CA ASP A 30 14.88 -23.47 2.56
C ASP A 30 13.47 -24.05 2.33
N PRO A 31 12.60 -24.00 3.37
CA PRO A 31 11.25 -24.53 3.26
C PRO A 31 10.36 -23.62 2.41
N ILE A 32 9.25 -24.18 1.91
CA ILE A 32 8.16 -23.37 1.39
C ILE A 32 7.28 -22.89 2.55
N TYR A 33 7.04 -21.58 2.60
CA TYR A 33 6.13 -20.99 3.59
C TYR A 33 4.72 -20.95 3.04
N LEU A 34 3.75 -21.49 3.80
CA LEU A 34 2.34 -21.44 3.45
C LEU A 34 1.60 -20.59 4.46
N GLY A 35 0.67 -19.79 3.97
CA GLY A 35 -0.22 -19.02 4.83
C GLY A 35 -1.49 -18.63 4.10
N SER A 36 -2.53 -18.29 4.87
CA SER A 36 -3.85 -17.87 4.39
C SER A 36 -4.35 -16.69 5.20
N VAL A 37 -4.74 -15.62 4.52
CA VAL A 37 -5.42 -14.45 5.07
C VAL A 37 -6.77 -14.82 5.69
N LYS A 38 -7.36 -15.95 5.27
CA LYS A 38 -8.63 -16.44 5.82
C LYS A 38 -8.53 -16.77 7.30
N SER A 39 -7.34 -17.09 7.80
CA SER A 39 -7.12 -17.24 9.25
C SER A 39 -7.37 -15.94 10.03
N ASN A 40 -7.17 -14.78 9.41
CA ASN A 40 -7.31 -13.47 10.05
C ASN A 40 -8.71 -12.88 9.89
N ILE A 41 -9.34 -13.03 8.72
CA ILE A 41 -10.57 -12.31 8.36
C ILE A 41 -11.68 -13.21 7.81
N GLY A 42 -11.51 -14.53 7.88
CA GLY A 42 -12.45 -15.50 7.33
C GLY A 42 -12.41 -15.62 5.80
N HIS A 43 -13.29 -16.47 5.27
CA HIS A 43 -13.42 -16.69 3.83
C HIS A 43 -14.40 -15.68 3.23
N LEU A 44 -13.89 -14.67 2.52
CA LEU A 44 -14.71 -13.62 1.91
C LEU A 44 -15.28 -13.98 0.53
N GLU A 45 -15.49 -15.27 0.27
CA GLU A 45 -16.04 -15.80 -0.98
C GLU A 45 -15.46 -15.11 -2.23
N GLY A 46 -16.28 -14.36 -2.97
CA GLY A 46 -15.89 -13.64 -4.19
C GLY A 46 -14.74 -12.65 -4.01
N ALA A 47 -14.52 -12.11 -2.81
CA ALA A 47 -13.42 -11.21 -2.51
C ALA A 47 -12.13 -11.92 -2.02
N SER A 48 -12.15 -13.24 -1.86
CA SER A 48 -11.02 -13.98 -1.27
C SER A 48 -9.73 -13.84 -2.08
N GLY A 49 -9.83 -13.84 -3.41
CA GLY A 49 -8.68 -13.73 -4.30
C GLY A 49 -8.00 -12.36 -4.17
N ILE A 50 -8.76 -11.27 -4.19
CA ILE A 50 -8.18 -9.92 -4.13
C ILE A 50 -7.54 -9.64 -2.76
N VAL A 51 -8.10 -10.14 -1.66
CA VAL A 51 -7.47 -9.96 -0.34
C VAL A 51 -6.18 -10.76 -0.21
N ALA A 52 -6.12 -11.96 -0.80
CA ALA A 52 -4.89 -12.74 -0.90
C ALA A 52 -3.80 -12.00 -1.71
N VAL A 53 -4.18 -11.31 -2.78
CA VAL A 53 -3.28 -10.42 -3.56
C VAL A 53 -2.80 -9.24 -2.72
N ILE A 54 -3.68 -8.54 -2.00
CA ILE A 54 -3.32 -7.39 -1.16
C ILE A 54 -2.33 -7.81 -0.07
N LYS A 55 -2.60 -8.89 0.67
CA LYS A 55 -1.69 -9.43 1.68
C LYS A 55 -0.32 -9.76 1.07
N SER A 56 -0.32 -10.43 -0.07
CA SER A 56 0.90 -10.85 -0.76
C SER A 56 1.73 -9.67 -1.26
N ALA A 57 1.09 -8.64 -1.83
CA ALA A 57 1.75 -7.42 -2.26
C ALA A 57 2.39 -6.67 -1.08
N LEU A 58 1.67 -6.53 0.05
CA LEU A 58 2.20 -5.89 1.26
C LEU A 58 3.36 -6.69 1.87
N MET A 59 3.32 -8.02 1.85
CA MET A 59 4.43 -8.88 2.30
C MET A 59 5.68 -8.69 1.43
N LEU A 60 5.53 -8.61 0.10
CA LEU A 60 6.62 -8.36 -0.83
C LEU A 60 7.21 -6.95 -0.68
N GLU A 61 6.34 -5.94 -0.58
CA GLU A 61 6.71 -4.53 -0.42
C GLU A 61 7.49 -4.33 0.87
N ARG A 62 6.95 -4.79 2.01
CA ARG A 62 7.55 -4.60 3.32
C ARG A 62 8.68 -5.58 3.61
N GLY A 63 8.81 -6.66 2.83
CA GLY A 63 9.86 -7.65 3.01
C GLY A 63 9.70 -8.53 4.24
N PHE A 64 8.46 -8.92 4.57
CA PHE A 64 8.15 -9.85 5.66
C PHE A 64 7.10 -10.89 5.26
N ILE A 65 7.19 -12.08 5.85
CA ILE A 65 6.13 -13.09 5.84
C ILE A 65 5.33 -12.95 7.13
N LEU A 66 4.01 -12.79 6.99
CA LEU A 66 3.08 -12.68 8.12
C LEU A 66 2.62 -14.06 8.61
N PRO A 67 2.31 -14.20 9.92
CA PRO A 67 1.85 -15.46 10.48
C PRO A 67 0.41 -15.82 10.06
N ASN A 68 0.06 -17.10 10.17
CA ASN A 68 -1.33 -17.51 10.25
C ASN A 68 -1.85 -17.23 11.67
N TYR A 69 -3.03 -16.65 11.76
CA TYR A 69 -3.65 -16.33 13.04
C TYR A 69 -4.02 -17.60 13.81
N ASP A 70 -3.74 -17.61 15.12
CA ASP A 70 -4.02 -18.68 16.09
C ASP A 70 -3.59 -20.10 15.67
N PHE A 71 -2.53 -20.24 14.87
CA PHE A 71 -2.04 -21.54 14.44
C PHE A 71 -1.27 -22.25 15.56
N LYS A 72 -1.84 -23.34 16.11
CA LYS A 72 -1.27 -24.12 17.23
C LYS A 72 -0.75 -25.48 16.82
N HIS A 73 -1.60 -26.28 16.18
CA HIS A 73 -1.29 -27.67 15.81
C HIS A 73 -1.44 -27.85 14.30
N PRO A 74 -0.45 -28.45 13.62
CA PRO A 74 -0.57 -28.75 12.20
C PRO A 74 -1.56 -29.89 11.97
N ASN A 75 -2.21 -29.89 10.81
CA ASN A 75 -3.02 -31.01 10.36
C ASN A 75 -2.10 -32.23 10.10
N GLU A 76 -2.29 -33.32 10.84
CA GLU A 76 -1.47 -34.55 10.79
C GLU A 76 -1.50 -35.24 9.41
N LYS A 77 -2.55 -34.99 8.62
CA LYS A 77 -2.66 -35.51 7.25
C LYS A 77 -1.70 -34.82 6.26
N ILE A 78 -1.03 -33.75 6.69
CA ILE A 78 -0.06 -33.01 5.88
C ILE A 78 1.33 -33.28 6.47
N PRO A 79 2.22 -34.01 5.78
CA PRO A 79 3.56 -34.30 6.27
C PRO A 79 4.50 -33.11 6.10
N PHE A 80 4.20 -31.98 6.77
CA PHE A 80 4.93 -30.70 6.69
C PHE A 80 6.45 -30.86 6.83
N LYS A 81 6.90 -31.70 7.78
CA LYS A 81 8.32 -31.95 8.04
C LYS A 81 8.99 -32.65 6.85
N ALA A 82 8.36 -33.69 6.29
CA ALA A 82 8.91 -34.44 5.17
C ALA A 82 8.88 -33.62 3.86
N TRP A 83 7.86 -32.78 3.69
CA TRP A 83 7.67 -31.95 2.49
C TRP A 83 8.38 -30.59 2.56
N ASN A 84 9.15 -30.32 3.62
CA ASN A 84 9.83 -29.05 3.84
C ASN A 84 8.87 -27.84 3.70
N MET A 85 7.67 -27.97 4.26
CA MET A 85 6.65 -26.92 4.30
C MET A 85 6.55 -26.36 5.72
N LYS A 86 6.33 -25.04 5.86
CA LYS A 86 6.14 -24.41 7.17
C LYS A 86 4.99 -23.40 7.17
N ILE A 87 4.19 -23.45 8.23
CA ILE A 87 3.23 -22.39 8.56
C ILE A 87 3.93 -21.39 9.48
N PRO A 88 4.00 -20.09 9.13
CA PRO A 88 4.56 -19.07 10.01
C PRO A 88 3.63 -18.82 11.20
N ILE A 89 4.19 -18.87 12.43
CA ILE A 89 3.50 -18.56 13.70
C ILE A 89 3.86 -17.18 14.25
N SER A 90 4.89 -16.55 13.69
CA SER A 90 5.27 -15.16 13.97
C SER A 90 5.71 -14.47 12.68
N GLN A 91 5.77 -13.13 12.69
CA GLN A 91 6.31 -12.37 11.57
C GLN A 91 7.79 -12.72 11.36
N ARG A 92 8.20 -12.93 10.11
CA ARG A 92 9.59 -13.26 9.77
C ARG A 92 10.08 -12.46 8.58
N PRO A 93 11.39 -12.16 8.48
CA PRO A 93 11.95 -11.52 7.30
C PRO A 93 11.68 -12.34 6.04
N TRP A 94 11.49 -11.64 4.92
CA TRP A 94 11.39 -12.28 3.62
C TRP A 94 12.69 -13.05 3.30
N PRO A 95 12.62 -14.31 2.84
CA PRO A 95 13.80 -15.11 2.56
C PRO A 95 14.72 -14.45 1.52
N ARG A 96 16.03 -14.46 1.79
CA ARG A 96 17.04 -13.89 0.88
C ARG A 96 16.95 -14.55 -0.49
N ASN A 97 17.16 -13.78 -1.55
CA ASN A 97 17.15 -14.22 -2.95
C ASN A 97 15.83 -14.83 -3.45
N LYS A 98 14.75 -14.81 -2.65
CA LYS A 98 13.41 -15.18 -3.12
C LYS A 98 12.69 -13.91 -3.54
N LYS A 99 12.03 -13.94 -4.70
CA LYS A 99 11.29 -12.79 -5.24
C LYS A 99 9.81 -13.05 -5.37
N TYR A 100 9.38 -14.31 -5.34
CA TYR A 100 8.03 -14.68 -5.74
C TYR A 100 7.15 -15.09 -4.56
N VAL A 101 5.88 -14.75 -4.65
CA VAL A 101 4.81 -15.33 -3.86
C VAL A 101 3.74 -15.88 -4.79
N SER A 102 3.35 -17.12 -4.57
CA SER A 102 2.22 -17.74 -5.26
C SER A 102 0.94 -17.57 -4.45
N ILE A 103 -0.16 -17.36 -5.17
CA ILE A 103 -1.51 -17.18 -4.65
C ILE A 103 -2.43 -18.21 -5.29
N ASN A 104 -3.06 -19.05 -4.48
CA ASN A 104 -4.08 -20.00 -4.92
C ASN A 104 -5.48 -19.51 -4.53
N ASN A 105 -6.45 -19.66 -5.43
CA ASN A 105 -7.86 -19.53 -5.08
C ASN A 105 -8.70 -20.55 -5.86
N PHE A 106 -9.40 -21.42 -5.14
CA PHE A 106 -10.18 -22.52 -5.72
C PHE A 106 -11.66 -22.29 -5.47
N GLY A 107 -12.42 -22.09 -6.55
CA GLY A 107 -13.86 -21.87 -6.46
C GLY A 107 -14.59 -23.18 -6.18
N PHE A 108 -15.64 -23.12 -5.37
CA PHE A 108 -16.47 -24.29 -5.04
C PHE A 108 -17.03 -24.99 -6.29
N GLY A 109 -17.34 -24.24 -7.35
CA GLY A 109 -17.79 -24.78 -8.64
C GLY A 109 -16.70 -25.46 -9.49
N GLY A 110 -15.47 -25.59 -8.99
CA GLY A 110 -14.36 -26.26 -9.67
C GLY A 110 -13.43 -25.35 -10.48
N THR A 111 -13.77 -24.07 -10.65
CA THR A 111 -12.88 -23.10 -11.32
C THR A 111 -11.72 -22.72 -10.41
N ASN A 112 -10.50 -22.92 -10.89
CA ASN A 112 -9.27 -22.65 -10.15
C ASN A 112 -8.50 -21.47 -10.72
N ALA A 113 -7.91 -20.67 -9.86
CA ALA A 113 -7.02 -19.57 -10.24
C ALA A 113 -5.69 -19.65 -9.47
N HIS A 114 -4.59 -19.35 -10.16
CA HIS A 114 -3.25 -19.23 -9.59
C HIS A 114 -2.59 -17.95 -10.09
N VAL A 115 -2.00 -17.18 -9.18
CA VAL A 115 -1.25 -15.96 -9.52
C VAL A 115 0.13 -16.03 -8.88
N VAL A 116 1.16 -15.62 -9.62
CA VAL A 116 2.50 -15.41 -9.09
C VAL A 116 2.79 -13.92 -9.10
N LEU A 117 3.12 -13.35 -7.93
CA LEU A 117 3.58 -11.98 -7.83
C LEU A 117 5.09 -11.95 -7.63
N GLU A 118 5.78 -11.09 -8.36
CA GLU A 118 7.20 -10.81 -8.19
C GLU A 118 7.40 -9.57 -7.32
N ARG A 119 8.38 -9.64 -6.42
CA ARG A 119 8.92 -8.49 -5.70
C ARG A 119 9.57 -7.55 -6.71
N VAL A 120 9.02 -6.36 -6.84
CA VAL A 120 9.67 -5.29 -7.61
C VAL A 120 11.05 -5.03 -7.00
N PRO A 121 12.12 -4.93 -7.81
CA PRO A 121 13.42 -4.51 -7.32
C PRO A 121 13.21 -3.20 -6.55
N PHE A 122 13.59 -3.19 -5.27
CA PHE A 122 13.56 -1.98 -4.49
C PHE A 122 14.66 -1.06 -5.01
N THR A 123 14.38 -0.34 -6.09
CA THR A 123 15.11 0.88 -6.39
C THR A 123 14.67 1.84 -5.30
N GLN A 124 15.47 1.94 -4.23
CA GLN A 124 15.54 3.22 -3.57
C GLN A 124 15.90 4.20 -4.69
N ARG A 125 14.92 4.95 -5.18
CA ARG A 125 15.18 6.37 -5.29
C ARG A 125 15.56 6.71 -3.86
N GLY A 126 16.86 6.73 -3.57
CA GLY A 126 17.32 7.29 -2.31
C GLY A 126 16.71 8.69 -2.16
N PRO A 127 16.85 9.34 -1.00
CA PRO A 127 16.85 10.80 -1.06
C PRO A 127 17.71 11.15 -2.27
N LYS A 128 17.14 11.86 -3.27
CA LYS A 128 17.98 12.44 -4.31
C LYS A 128 19.10 13.10 -3.51
N ASN A 129 20.35 12.66 -3.69
CA ASN A 129 21.45 13.27 -2.97
C ASN A 129 21.23 14.78 -3.11
N ASP A 130 21.26 15.53 -2.00
CA ASP A 130 21.04 16.98 -2.06
C ASP A 130 21.99 17.64 -3.08
N ALA A 131 23.07 16.95 -3.47
CA ALA A 131 23.97 17.27 -4.58
C ALA A 131 23.32 17.35 -5.99
N ASP A 132 22.22 16.64 -6.29
CA ASP A 132 21.48 16.75 -7.56
C ASP A 132 20.40 17.85 -7.51
N LEU A 133 20.10 18.37 -6.32
CA LEU A 133 19.32 19.60 -6.14
C LEU A 133 20.28 20.77 -6.20
N LYS A 134 20.72 21.15 -7.42
CA LYS A 134 21.59 22.31 -7.68
C LYS A 134 21.05 23.66 -7.16
N ASP A 135 19.86 23.68 -6.58
CA ASP A 135 19.21 24.86 -6.03
C ASP A 135 18.59 24.49 -4.66
N ASP A 136 19.36 24.71 -3.58
CA ASP A 136 18.98 24.41 -2.18
C ASP A 136 18.10 25.51 -1.56
N THR A 137 17.45 26.35 -2.37
CA THR A 137 16.50 27.33 -1.88
C THR A 137 15.10 26.71 -1.69
N PRO A 138 14.49 26.77 -0.49
CA PRO A 138 13.12 26.32 -0.29
C PRO A 138 12.16 27.11 -1.19
N THR A 139 11.66 26.48 -2.25
CA THR A 139 10.62 27.09 -3.09
C THR A 139 9.24 26.85 -2.51
N ARG A 140 8.41 27.89 -2.45
CA ARG A 140 7.01 27.78 -2.02
C ARG A 140 6.24 26.89 -3.01
N LYS A 141 5.50 25.91 -2.49
CA LYS A 141 4.65 25.01 -3.28
C LYS A 141 3.18 25.31 -3.02
N LEU A 142 2.34 25.03 -4.00
CA LEU A 142 0.89 25.15 -3.89
C LEU A 142 0.27 23.78 -3.65
N PHE A 143 -0.40 23.61 -2.52
CA PHE A 143 -1.12 22.38 -2.17
C PHE A 143 -2.60 22.59 -2.51
N VAL A 144 -3.10 21.85 -3.49
CA VAL A 144 -4.49 21.94 -3.95
C VAL A 144 -5.26 20.76 -3.39
N ILE A 145 -6.19 21.03 -2.47
CA ILE A 145 -7.05 20.00 -1.88
C ILE A 145 -8.47 20.26 -2.37
N THR A 146 -9.14 19.22 -2.85
CA THR A 146 -10.52 19.33 -3.33
C THR A 146 -11.38 18.19 -2.80
N ALA A 147 -12.68 18.44 -2.71
CA ALA A 147 -13.70 17.46 -2.35
C ALA A 147 -15.05 17.81 -3.01
N ASN A 148 -15.99 16.87 -2.96
CA ASN A 148 -17.31 17.07 -3.54
C ASN A 148 -18.22 17.96 -2.67
N ASP A 149 -17.98 18.03 -1.37
CA ASP A 149 -18.72 18.87 -0.42
C ASP A 149 -17.78 19.46 0.64
N LYS A 150 -18.27 20.45 1.39
CA LYS A 150 -17.49 21.16 2.41
C LYS A 150 -17.01 20.25 3.54
N SER A 151 -17.87 19.35 4.03
CA SER A 151 -17.52 18.45 5.15
C SER A 151 -16.47 17.41 4.74
N SER A 152 -16.56 16.90 3.51
CA SER A 152 -15.53 16.02 2.94
C SER A 152 -14.21 16.76 2.77
N LEU A 153 -14.22 18.04 2.40
CA LEU A 153 -12.99 18.84 2.32
C LEU A 153 -12.31 18.97 3.68
N GLU A 154 -13.08 19.30 4.72
CA GLU A 154 -12.59 19.39 6.10
C GLU A 154 -12.00 18.04 6.57
N ALA A 155 -12.65 16.92 6.24
CA ALA A 155 -12.15 15.58 6.56
C ALA A 155 -10.83 15.26 5.84
N VAL A 156 -10.70 15.61 4.54
CA VAL A 156 -9.46 15.39 3.78
C VAL A 156 -8.32 16.25 4.35
N LEU A 157 -8.59 17.50 4.71
CA LEU A 157 -7.61 18.38 5.35
C LEU A 157 -7.12 17.81 6.69
N LYS A 158 -8.05 17.34 7.54
CA LYS A 158 -7.69 16.68 8.81
C LYS A 158 -6.86 15.43 8.59
N ASN A 159 -7.22 14.58 7.63
CA ASN A 159 -6.45 13.38 7.30
C ASN A 159 -5.05 13.72 6.74
N LEU A 160 -4.92 14.82 6.00
CA LEU A 160 -3.64 15.30 5.52
C LEU A 160 -2.74 15.76 6.67
N VAL A 161 -3.28 16.47 7.66
CA VAL A 161 -2.53 16.84 8.88
C VAL A 161 -2.03 15.60 9.60
N ILE A 162 -2.92 14.64 9.88
CA ILE A 162 -2.55 13.36 10.52
C ILE A 162 -1.46 12.65 9.73
N TYR A 163 -1.59 12.60 8.40
CA TYR A 163 -0.60 11.96 7.52
C TYR A 163 0.78 12.63 7.60
N LEU A 164 0.83 13.97 7.65
CA LEU A 164 2.08 14.71 7.74
C LEU A 164 2.73 14.60 9.14
N GLU A 165 1.93 14.51 10.20
CA GLU A 165 2.43 14.35 11.58
C GLU A 165 2.99 12.94 11.85
N GLN A 166 2.36 11.90 11.28
CA GLN A 166 2.76 10.50 11.51
C GLN A 166 4.05 10.08 10.80
N ARG A 167 4.65 10.94 9.97
CA ARG A 167 5.87 10.62 9.23
C ARG A 167 6.96 11.66 9.50
N PRO A 168 7.78 11.50 10.55
CA PRO A 168 8.91 12.39 10.78
C PRO A 168 10.05 12.21 9.75
N GLU A 169 10.21 11.03 9.16
CA GLU A 169 11.18 10.78 8.07
C GLU A 169 10.87 11.57 6.78
N MET A 170 9.67 12.17 6.72
CA MET A 170 9.12 12.89 5.58
C MET A 170 9.43 14.40 5.58
N PHE A 171 10.28 14.90 6.49
CA PHE A 171 10.83 16.26 6.42
C PHE A 171 11.84 16.48 5.27
N GLN A 172 12.04 15.50 4.40
CA GLN A 172 12.81 15.69 3.17
C GLN A 172 12.02 16.55 2.18
N ARG A 173 12.57 17.71 1.77
CA ARG A 173 11.93 18.66 0.84
C ARG A 173 11.40 18.02 -0.45
N ALA A 174 12.04 16.94 -0.90
CA ALA A 174 11.58 16.13 -2.04
C ALA A 174 10.12 15.70 -1.90
N LEU A 175 9.72 15.28 -0.70
CA LEU A 175 8.35 14.87 -0.43
C LEU A 175 7.35 16.01 -0.63
N MET A 176 7.63 17.21 -0.12
CA MET A 176 6.67 18.31 -0.24
C MET A 176 6.37 18.62 -1.70
N SER A 177 7.35 18.43 -2.59
CA SER A 177 7.14 18.51 -4.04
C SER A 177 6.27 17.36 -4.56
N ASP A 178 6.53 16.12 -4.12
CA ASP A 178 5.74 14.96 -4.51
C ASP A 178 4.29 15.03 -4.01
N VAL A 179 4.06 15.56 -2.80
CA VAL A 179 2.74 15.78 -2.21
C VAL A 179 1.99 16.87 -2.98
N ALA A 180 2.62 18.02 -3.23
CA ALA A 180 2.02 19.09 -4.02
C ALA A 180 1.66 18.60 -5.44
N TYR A 181 2.58 17.87 -6.09
CA TYR A 181 2.35 17.26 -7.39
C TYR A 181 1.21 16.24 -7.34
N THR A 182 1.20 15.34 -6.36
CA THR A 182 0.16 14.30 -6.25
C THR A 182 -1.21 14.91 -6.01
N LEU A 183 -1.31 15.90 -5.12
CA LEU A 183 -2.55 16.60 -4.83
C LEU A 183 -3.04 17.44 -6.03
N GLY A 184 -2.13 18.12 -6.74
CA GLY A 184 -2.49 18.99 -7.85
C GLY A 184 -2.69 18.28 -9.20
N GLN A 185 -2.04 17.13 -9.43
CA GLN A 185 -1.97 16.47 -10.76
C GLN A 185 -2.44 15.01 -10.75
N ARG A 186 -2.56 14.37 -9.58
CA ARG A 186 -2.92 12.93 -9.45
C ARG A 186 -4.20 12.73 -8.64
N ARG A 187 -5.01 13.79 -8.51
CA ARG A 187 -6.34 13.78 -7.90
C ARG A 187 -7.32 14.50 -8.83
N SER A 188 -8.57 14.08 -8.80
CA SER A 188 -9.65 14.82 -9.44
C SER A 188 -9.77 16.21 -8.81
N LEU A 189 -10.04 17.24 -9.63
CA LEU A 189 -10.36 18.58 -9.15
C LEU A 189 -11.88 18.72 -9.03
N LEU A 190 -12.36 18.85 -7.80
CA LEU A 190 -13.78 18.91 -7.47
C LEU A 190 -14.22 20.34 -7.08
N GLN A 191 -15.53 20.53 -6.93
CA GLN A 191 -16.13 21.86 -6.75
C GLN A 191 -15.68 22.57 -5.47
N TRP A 192 -15.57 21.87 -4.34
CA TRP A 192 -15.05 22.47 -3.11
C TRP A 192 -13.54 22.34 -3.12
N ARG A 193 -12.84 23.47 -3.15
CA ARG A 193 -11.39 23.52 -3.32
C ARG A 193 -10.75 24.52 -2.38
N VAL A 194 -9.52 24.22 -2.00
CA VAL A 194 -8.64 25.13 -1.25
C VAL A 194 -7.22 24.98 -1.79
N ALA A 195 -6.54 26.11 -1.96
CA ALA A 195 -5.16 26.16 -2.42
C ALA A 195 -4.32 26.82 -1.34
N ILE A 196 -3.37 26.07 -0.77
CA ILE A 196 -2.58 26.52 0.38
C ILE A 196 -1.12 26.63 -0.07
N PRO A 197 -0.55 27.84 -0.11
CA PRO A 197 0.86 28.01 -0.43
C PRO A 197 1.74 27.80 0.81
N ALA A 198 2.62 26.78 0.80
CA ALA A 198 3.50 26.46 1.93
C ALA A 198 4.93 26.15 1.48
N LEU A 199 5.92 26.42 2.33
CA LEU A 199 7.33 26.08 2.09
C LEU A 199 7.66 24.70 2.67
N ARG A 200 7.20 24.44 3.90
CA ARG A 200 7.46 23.23 4.67
C ARG A 200 6.15 22.59 5.15
N SER A 201 6.22 21.35 5.62
CA SER A 201 5.09 20.63 6.19
C SER A 201 4.49 21.36 7.39
N PHE A 202 5.33 21.95 8.25
CA PHE A 202 4.87 22.73 9.40
C PHE A 202 3.99 23.92 8.97
N ASP A 203 4.41 24.70 7.97
CA ASP A 203 3.62 25.85 7.49
C ASP A 203 2.25 25.40 6.94
N LEU A 204 2.22 24.24 6.26
CA LEU A 204 0.99 23.66 5.74
C LEU A 204 0.06 23.21 6.87
N ILE A 205 0.60 22.51 7.88
CA ILE A 205 -0.17 22.07 9.05
C ILE A 205 -0.72 23.28 9.82
N GLU A 206 0.10 24.31 10.06
CA GLU A 206 -0.32 25.53 10.74
C GLU A 206 -1.40 26.27 9.95
N ALA A 207 -1.26 26.37 8.62
CA ALA A 207 -2.28 26.97 7.78
C ALA A 207 -3.61 26.22 7.84
N ILE A 208 -3.59 24.88 7.78
CA ILE A 208 -4.81 24.05 7.88
C ILE A 208 -5.46 24.20 9.25
N ASN A 209 -4.70 24.05 10.34
CA ASN A 209 -5.23 24.09 11.71
C ASN A 209 -5.68 25.49 12.12
N GLY A 210 -4.99 26.53 11.67
CA GLY A 210 -5.36 27.92 11.91
C GLY A 210 -6.56 28.40 11.08
N GLN A 211 -7.15 27.53 10.26
CA GLN A 211 -8.27 27.84 9.34
C GLN A 211 -8.01 29.10 8.48
N LYS A 212 -6.72 29.43 8.22
CA LYS A 212 -6.32 30.58 7.41
C LYS A 212 -6.85 30.49 5.96
N PRO A 213 -6.86 29.30 5.31
CA PRO A 213 -7.43 29.17 3.97
C PRO A 213 -8.95 29.17 4.03
N SER A 214 -9.60 30.01 3.24
CA SER A 214 -11.05 29.96 3.02
C SER A 214 -11.36 29.03 1.84
N PRO A 215 -12.03 27.88 2.06
CA PRO A 215 -12.48 27.04 0.96
C PRO A 215 -13.43 27.79 0.04
N GLY A 216 -13.21 27.65 -1.27
CA GLY A 216 -14.12 28.13 -2.30
C GLY A 216 -14.92 26.99 -2.89
N LYS A 217 -16.17 27.25 -3.26
CA LYS A 217 -16.94 26.38 -4.13
C LYS A 217 -16.89 26.96 -5.54
N GLU A 218 -16.30 26.23 -6.48
CA GLU A 218 -16.42 26.59 -7.88
C GLU A 218 -17.76 26.13 -8.43
N LEU A 219 -18.51 27.08 -8.97
CA LEU A 219 -19.81 26.87 -9.58
C LEU A 219 -19.76 26.95 -11.10
N ASP A 220 -18.87 27.81 -11.63
CA ASP A 220 -18.83 28.17 -13.04
C ASP A 220 -17.39 28.11 -13.59
N PRO A 221 -17.22 27.94 -14.91
CA PRO A 221 -15.92 28.07 -15.56
C PRO A 221 -15.34 29.48 -15.36
N LEU A 222 -14.07 29.55 -14.95
CA LEU A 222 -13.33 30.81 -14.81
C LEU A 222 -13.26 31.56 -16.13
N ARG A 223 -13.74 32.82 -16.15
CA ARG A 223 -13.48 33.78 -17.23
C ARG A 223 -12.34 34.69 -16.82
N ILE A 224 -11.25 34.66 -17.58
CA ILE A 224 -10.02 35.38 -17.25
C ILE A 224 -9.84 36.52 -18.25
N GLY A 225 -9.69 37.74 -17.73
CA GLY A 225 -9.28 38.92 -18.50
C GLY A 225 -8.00 39.49 -17.92
N PHE A 226 -7.00 39.75 -18.78
CA PHE A 226 -5.76 40.40 -18.37
C PHE A 226 -5.86 41.90 -18.67
N ILE A 227 -5.79 42.73 -17.62
CA ILE A 227 -5.83 44.19 -17.74
C ILE A 227 -4.41 44.70 -17.56
N PHE A 228 -3.92 45.41 -18.57
CA PHE A 228 -2.61 46.08 -18.54
C PHE A 228 -2.85 47.56 -18.26
N SER A 229 -2.54 48.00 -17.05
CA SER A 229 -2.67 49.41 -16.66
C SER A 229 -1.65 50.29 -17.37
N GLY A 230 -2.04 51.54 -17.66
CA GLY A 230 -1.14 52.57 -18.17
C GLY A 230 -0.20 53.14 -17.08
N HIS A 231 0.40 54.30 -17.37
CA HIS A 231 1.20 55.02 -16.37
C HIS A 231 0.28 55.75 -15.38
N GLY A 232 0.07 55.16 -14.20
CA GLY A 232 -0.67 55.77 -13.08
C GLY A 232 -2.18 55.65 -13.20
#